data_AF-A0A7C4IN39-F1
#
_entry.id   AF-A0A7C4IN39-F1
#
_cell.length_a   1.000
_cell.length_b   1.000
_cell.length_c   1.000
_cell.angle_alpha   90.00
_cell.angle_beta   90.00
_cell.angle_gamma   90.00
#
_symmetry.space_group_name_H-M   'P 1'
#
loop_
_entity.id
_entity.type
_entity.pdbx_description
1 polymer ?
#
loop_
_entity_poly.entity_id
_entity_poly.type
_entity_poly.pdbx_seq_one_letter_code
_entity_poly.pdbx_strand_id
1 'polypeptide(L)'
;VAFPEEFFFRGFLQDSIGKNWRAVLLTSLLFALAHLPKALFAGDWISLLSFFPSLIMGWLYMSTNNILPGVIFHFLANLVYQ
;
A
#
# COMPACT_ATOMS: atom_id res chain seq x y z
N VAL A 1 9.35 -4.02 -0.75
CA VAL A 1 10.17 -3.16 -1.65
C VAL A 1 9.34 -1.94 -2.04
N ALA A 2 9.74 -0.72 -1.64
CA ALA A 2 8.80 0.42 -1.64
C ALA A 2 8.35 0.93 -3.03
N PHE A 3 9.30 1.23 -3.94
CA PHE A 3 8.96 1.91 -5.20
C PHE A 3 8.08 1.08 -6.15
N PRO A 4 8.40 -0.19 -6.48
CA PRO A 4 7.57 -0.97 -7.40
C PRO A 4 6.15 -1.21 -6.87
N GLU A 5 6.02 -1.42 -5.56
CA GLU A 5 4.72 -1.62 -4.91
C GLU A 5 3.87 -0.35 -5.01
N GLU A 6 4.40 0.82 -4.64
CA GLU A 6 3.64 2.07 -4.76
C GLU A 6 3.34 2.46 -6.21
N PHE A 7 4.25 2.17 -7.14
CA PHE A 7 3.97 2.36 -8.57
C PHE A 7 2.76 1.52 -9.02
N PHE A 8 2.74 0.23 -8.70
CA PHE A 8 1.63 -0.64 -9.09
C PHE A 8 0.32 -0.32 -8.36
N PHE A 9 0.36 -0.21 -7.03
CA PHE A 9 -0.86 -0.01 -6.25
C PHE A 9 -1.42 1.41 -6.35
N ARG A 10 -0.57 2.45 -6.37
CA ARG A 10 -1.04 3.85 -6.48
C ARG A 10 -1.08 4.34 -7.90
N GLY A 11 0.07 4.30 -8.57
CA GLY A 11 0.25 4.89 -9.89
C GLY A 11 -0.54 4.19 -10.99
N PHE A 12 -0.86 2.90 -10.81
CA PHE A 12 -1.67 2.14 -11.76
C PHE A 12 -3.06 1.79 -11.20
N LEU A 13 -3.13 0.99 -10.12
CA LEU A 13 -4.39 0.41 -9.66
C LEU A 13 -5.34 1.46 -9.05
N GLN A 14 -4.87 2.23 -8.07
CA GLN A 14 -5.67 3.29 -7.45
C GLN A 14 -6.02 4.38 -8.46
N ASP A 15 -5.07 4.81 -9.30
CA ASP A 15 -5.33 5.80 -10.35
C ASP A 15 -6.43 5.34 -11.33
N SER A 16 -6.43 4.05 -11.70
CA SER A 16 -7.45 3.46 -12.57
C SER A 16 -8.84 3.42 -11.94
N ILE A 17 -8.93 3.27 -10.60
CA ILE A 17 -10.21 3.26 -9.86
C ILE A 17 -10.68 4.69 -9.54
N GLY A 18 -9.73 5.60 -9.25
CA GLY A 18 -9.95 7.01 -9.00
C GLY A 18 -9.24 7.56 -7.76
N LYS A 19 -9.36 8.88 -7.56
CA LYS A 19 -8.72 9.61 -6.44
C LYS A 19 -9.74 9.95 -5.37
N ASN A 20 -10.38 8.92 -4.82
CA ASN A 20 -11.35 9.03 -3.75
C ASN A 20 -11.14 7.94 -2.69
N TRP A 21 -11.78 8.09 -1.53
CA TRP A 21 -11.63 7.15 -0.42
C TRP A 21 -12.06 5.71 -0.75
N ARG A 22 -13.00 5.50 -1.69
CA ARG A 22 -13.39 4.15 -2.10
C ARG A 22 -12.23 3.46 -2.83
N ALA A 23 -11.53 4.18 -3.71
CA ALA A 23 -10.34 3.67 -4.38
C ALA A 23 -9.19 3.39 -3.39
N VAL A 24 -8.99 4.27 -2.40
CA VAL A 24 -8.01 4.06 -1.32
C VAL A 24 -8.30 2.79 -0.54
N LEU A 25 -9.56 2.60 -0.12
CA LEU A 25 -9.98 1.44 0.66
C LEU A 25 -9.84 0.14 -0.14
N LEU A 26 -10.33 0.12 -1.39
CA LEU A 26 -10.24 -1.05 -2.26
C LEU A 26 -8.78 -1.42 -2.55
N THR A 27 -7.96 -0.44 -2.94
CA THR A 27 -6.54 -0.67 -3.23
C THR A 27 -5.81 -1.15 -1.97
N SER A 28 -6.13 -0.61 -0.80
CA SER A 28 -5.49 -1.03 0.46
C SER A 28 -5.90 -2.44 0.90
N LEU A 29 -7.14 -2.83 0.64
CA LEU A 29 -7.57 -4.22 0.83
C LEU A 29 -6.79 -5.16 -0.09
N LEU A 30 -6.64 -4.81 -1.37
CA LEU A 30 -5.87 -5.60 -2.34
C LEU A 30 -4.38 -5.66 -1.97
N PHE A 31 -3.81 -4.57 -1.46
CA PHE A 31 -2.43 -4.52 -0.95
C PHE A 31 -2.23 -5.51 0.21
N ALA A 32 -3.14 -5.53 1.19
CA ALA A 32 -3.08 -6.48 2.29
C ALA A 32 -3.26 -7.93 1.81
N LEU A 33 -4.17 -8.18 0.87
CA LEU A 33 -4.38 -9.52 0.29
C LEU A 33 -3.16 -10.00 -0.51
N ALA A 34 -2.37 -9.11 -1.11
CA ALA A 34 -1.12 -9.48 -1.76
C ALA A 34 -0.09 -10.07 -0.78
N HIS A 35 -0.25 -9.84 0.52
CA HIS A 35 0.58 -10.42 1.58
C HIS A 35 0.06 -11.76 2.09
N LEU A 36 -1.10 -12.24 1.61
CA LEU A 36 -1.68 -13.51 2.03
C LEU A 36 -0.74 -14.73 1.83
N PRO A 37 0.07 -14.83 0.75
CA PRO A 37 1.07 -15.89 0.65
C PRO A 37 2.08 -15.88 1.81
N LYS A 38 2.50 -14.70 2.30
CA LYS A 38 3.40 -14.58 3.46
C LYS A 38 2.71 -15.08 4.73
N ALA A 39 1.44 -14.73 4.91
CA ALA A 39 0.64 -15.21 6.04
C ALA A 39 0.44 -16.74 6.02
N LEU A 40 0.08 -17.31 4.87
CA LEU A 40 -0.25 -18.73 4.75
C LEU A 40 0.99 -19.64 4.74
N PHE A 41 2.05 -19.26 4.04
CA PHE A 41 3.22 -20.12 3.85
C PHE A 41 4.34 -19.86 4.85
N ALA A 42 4.47 -18.64 5.37
CA ALA A 42 5.48 -18.28 6.37
C ALA A 42 4.90 -18.02 7.78
N GLY A 43 3.58 -18.12 7.96
CA GLY A 43 2.92 -17.92 9.26
C GLY A 43 2.87 -16.45 9.73
N ASP A 44 3.26 -15.50 8.88
CA ASP A 44 3.30 -14.08 9.22
C ASP A 44 1.93 -13.41 9.00
N TRP A 45 1.01 -13.65 9.93
CA TRP A 45 -0.32 -13.04 9.91
C TRP A 45 -0.30 -11.52 10.15
N ILE A 46 0.75 -11.02 10.79
CA ILE A 46 0.93 -9.58 11.08
C ILE A 46 1.08 -8.80 9.77
N SER A 47 1.63 -9.43 8.72
CA SER A 47 1.73 -8.81 7.39
C SER A 47 0.39 -8.35 6.79
N LEU A 48 -0.75 -8.91 7.20
CA LEU A 48 -2.07 -8.45 6.75
C LEU A 48 -2.45 -7.08 7.35
N LEU A 49 -1.79 -6.66 8.44
CA LEU A 49 -1.93 -5.31 8.98
C LEU A 49 -1.33 -4.24 8.07
N SER A 50 -0.62 -4.63 7.00
CA SER A 50 -0.19 -3.73 5.91
C SER A 50 -1.35 -2.96 5.26
N PHE A 51 -2.60 -3.37 5.50
CA PHE A 51 -3.80 -2.58 5.23
C PHE A 51 -3.70 -1.14 5.77
N PHE A 52 -3.30 -0.96 7.04
CA PHE A 52 -3.28 0.35 7.70
C PHE A 52 -2.23 1.32 7.13
N PRO A 53 -0.94 0.97 6.99
CA PRO A 53 0.02 1.85 6.30
C PRO A 53 -0.39 2.08 4.84
N SER A 54 -1.04 1.10 4.19
CA SER A 54 -1.58 1.29 2.84
C SER A 54 -2.67 2.37 2.76
N LEU A 55 -3.48 2.56 3.80
CA LEU A 55 -4.44 3.67 3.85
C LEU A 55 -3.72 5.02 3.82
N ILE A 56 -2.62 5.15 4.56
CA ILE A 56 -1.82 6.38 4.61
C ILE A 56 -1.20 6.64 3.23
N MET A 57 -0.60 5.62 2.62
CA MET A 57 -0.01 5.71 1.27
C MET A 57 -1.05 6.07 0.21
N GLY A 58 -2.23 5.46 0.26
CA GLY A 58 -3.35 5.78 -0.63
C GLY A 58 -3.89 7.18 -0.44
N TRP A 59 -3.98 7.67 0.80
CA TRP A 59 -4.35 9.04 1.13
C TRP A 59 -3.31 10.04 0.62
N LEU A 60 -2.02 9.79 0.86
CA LEU A 60 -0.93 10.62 0.35
C LEU A 60 -1.00 10.76 -1.17
N TYR A 61 -1.20 9.65 -1.88
CA TYR A 61 -1.38 9.69 -3.33
C TYR A 61 -2.63 10.48 -3.74
N MET A 62 -3.77 10.25 -3.08
CA MET A 62 -5.02 10.97 -3.35
C MET A 62 -4.88 12.49 -3.13
N SER A 63 -4.17 12.90 -2.09
CA SER A 63 -4.00 14.31 -1.71
C SER A 63 -2.94 15.04 -2.53
N THR A 64 -1.94 14.33 -3.06
CA THR A 64 -0.79 14.95 -3.74
C THR A 64 -0.73 14.67 -5.23
N ASN A 65 -1.50 13.70 -5.73
CA ASN A 65 -1.38 13.16 -7.08
C ASN A 65 0.07 12.76 -7.44
N ASN A 66 0.84 12.32 -6.44
CA ASN A 66 2.24 11.97 -6.56
C ASN A 66 2.51 10.70 -5.73
N ILE A 67 3.22 9.72 -6.31
CA ILE A 67 3.57 8.48 -5.60
C ILE A 67 4.74 8.67 -4.63
N LEU A 68 5.57 9.71 -4.83
CA LEU A 68 6.81 9.90 -4.07
C LEU A 68 6.58 10.00 -2.55
N PRO A 69 5.58 10.73 -2.02
CA PRO A 69 5.30 10.75 -0.59
C PRO A 69 4.96 9.35 -0.03
N GLY A 70 4.17 8.57 -0.77
CA GLY A 70 3.85 7.18 -0.42
C GLY A 70 5.10 6.29 -0.43
N VAL A 71 5.96 6.43 -1.45
CA VAL A 71 7.24 5.70 -1.55
C VAL A 71 8.15 5.99 -0.36
N ILE A 72 8.29 7.26 0.03
CA ILE A 72 9.13 7.65 1.18
C ILE A 72 8.55 7.07 2.47
N PHE A 73 7.23 7.20 2.69
CA PHE A 73 6.56 6.63 3.86
C PHE A 73 6.75 5.12 3.93
N HIS A 74 6.53 4.41 2.83
CA HIS A 74 6.70 2.96 2.74
C HIS A 74 8.14 2.54 3.01
N PHE A 75 9.11 3.21 2.38
CA PHE A 75 10.53 2.93 2.59
C PHE A 75 10.91 3.08 4.06
N LEU A 76 10.49 4.16 4.72
CA LEU A 76 10.74 4.38 6.15
C LEU A 76 10.04 3.34 7.03
N ALA A 77 8.80 2.97 6.70
CA ALA A 77 8.07 1.93 7.44
C ALA A 77 8.81 0.58 7.40
N ASN A 78 9.32 0.18 6.24
CA ASN A 78 10.10 -1.06 6.08
C ASN A 78 11.45 -1.04 6.82
N LEU A 79 12.02 0.15 7.08
CA LEU A 79 13.24 0.27 7.89
C LEU A 79 12.96 0.08 9.38
N VAL A 80 11.77 0.48 9.85
CA VAL A 80 11.36 0.36 11.26
C VAL A 80 10.79 -1.01 11.57
N TYR A 81 9.98 -1.55 10.66
CA TYR A 81 9.37 -2.87 10.74
C TYR A 81 9.96 -3.75 9.62
N GLN A 82 10.90 -4.63 9.98
CA GLN A 82 11.44 -5.68 9.10
C GLN A 82 10.66 -6.98 9.24
#